data_AF-A0A7R9UID5-F1
#
_entry.id   AF-A0A7R9UID5-F1
#
_cell.length_a   1.000
_cell.length_b   1.000
_cell.length_c   1.000
_cell.angle_alpha   90.00
_cell.angle_beta   90.00
_cell.angle_gamma   90.00
#
_symmetry.space_group_name_H-M   'P 1'
#
loop_
_entity.id
_entity.type
_entity.pdbx_description
1 polymer ?
#
loop_
_entity_poly.entity_id
_entity_poly.type
_entity_poly.pdbx_seq_one_letter_code
_entity_poly.pdbx_strand_id
1 'polypeptide(L)'
;WVLEMWGYAIAAAELGIVHRVLTEFQCEPGAQSRLTEEYVRQYYIHHYTYGSEYRLDGSPQGVNQIGEWSLDKRHYGGAYPPRNLQLPPDRGHAASNFAPRWLTRAWNEASAAIASWPDTKAMGTIGWRREPPTDEQLRASATAGGPG
;
A
#
# COMPACT_ATOMS: atom_id res chain seq x y z
N TRP A 1 6.56 -12.30 -13.54
CA TRP A 1 7.20 -12.55 -12.23
C TRP A 1 6.88 -13.93 -11.67
N VAL A 2 5.60 -14.36 -11.59
CA VAL A 2 5.25 -15.68 -11.04
C VAL A 2 5.86 -16.85 -11.83
N LEU A 3 5.83 -16.81 -13.17
CA LEU A 3 6.41 -17.88 -14.01
C LEU A 3 7.93 -17.97 -13.86
N GLU A 4 8.63 -16.83 -13.78
CA GLU A 4 10.08 -16.81 -13.56
C GLU A 4 10.46 -17.37 -12.19
N MET A 5 9.67 -17.07 -11.14
CA MET A 5 9.89 -17.63 -9.79
C MET A 5 9.72 -19.16 -9.77
N TRP A 6 8.69 -19.67 -10.44
CA TRP A 6 8.51 -21.12 -10.60
C TRP A 6 9.64 -21.76 -11.41
N GLY A 7 10.03 -21.13 -12.52
CA GLY A 7 11.14 -21.60 -13.34
C GLY A 7 12.44 -21.69 -12.55
N TYR A 8 12.76 -20.68 -11.74
CA TYR A 8 13.91 -20.70 -10.84
C TYR A 8 13.82 -21.82 -9.80
N ALA A 9 12.67 -21.96 -9.13
CA ALA A 9 12.49 -22.98 -8.09
C ALA A 9 12.66 -24.40 -8.63
N ILE A 10 12.09 -24.69 -9.81
CA ILE A 10 12.24 -25.98 -10.49
C ILE A 10 13.70 -26.21 -10.87
N ALA A 11 14.35 -25.24 -11.53
CA ALA A 11 15.75 -25.37 -11.94
C ALA A 11 16.69 -25.56 -10.73
N ALA A 12 16.45 -24.84 -9.63
CA ALA A 12 17.22 -24.99 -8.41
C ALA A 12 17.06 -26.38 -7.79
N ALA A 13 15.84 -26.93 -7.79
CA ALA A 13 15.59 -28.28 -7.32
C ALA A 13 16.29 -29.33 -8.20
N GLU A 14 16.19 -29.22 -9.53
CA GLU A 14 16.86 -30.12 -10.50
C GLU A 14 18.39 -30.12 -10.34
N LEU A 15 18.98 -28.97 -10.00
CA LEU A 15 20.42 -28.81 -9.80
C LEU A 15 20.88 -29.08 -8.36
N GLY A 16 19.97 -29.45 -7.44
CA GLY A 16 20.30 -29.72 -6.04
C GLY A 16 20.74 -28.49 -5.25
N ILE A 17 20.33 -27.28 -5.66
CA ILE A 17 20.62 -26.03 -4.95
C ILE A 17 19.73 -25.95 -3.70
N VAL A 18 20.34 -25.71 -2.55
CA VAL A 18 19.64 -25.56 -1.26
C VAL A 18 19.70 -24.11 -0.79
N HIS A 19 18.57 -23.58 -0.33
CA HIS A 19 18.46 -22.21 0.18
C HIS A 19 18.29 -22.19 1.70
N ARG A 20 18.88 -21.17 2.34
CA ARG A 20 18.53 -20.80 3.71
C ARG A 20 17.34 -19.85 3.68
N VAL A 21 16.23 -20.25 4.30
CA VAL A 21 15.07 -19.37 4.49
C VAL A 21 15.30 -18.48 5.69
N LEU A 22 15.13 -17.17 5.51
CA LEU A 22 15.14 -16.17 6.57
C LEU A 22 13.71 -15.63 6.70
N THR A 23 12.99 -16.06 7.73
CA THR A 23 11.58 -15.73 7.94
C THR A 23 11.35 -14.24 8.18
N GLU A 24 12.35 -13.56 8.72
CA GLU A 24 12.34 -12.13 9.02
C GLU A 24 12.67 -11.27 7.79
N PHE A 25 13.11 -11.87 6.69
CA PHE A 25 13.58 -11.11 5.53
C PHE A 25 12.47 -10.27 4.92
N GLN A 26 11.27 -10.85 4.80
CA GLN A 26 10.16 -10.22 4.13
C GLN A 26 8.83 -10.63 4.74
N CYS A 27 7.90 -9.68 4.79
CA CYS A 27 6.51 -9.88 5.14
C CYS A 27 5.60 -9.18 4.13
N GLU A 28 4.42 -9.73 3.90
CA GLU A 28 3.50 -9.26 2.85
C GLU A 28 2.12 -8.94 3.44
N PRO A 29 2.00 -7.82 4.18
CA PRO A 29 0.74 -7.47 4.80
C PRO A 29 -0.27 -6.91 3.80
N GLY A 30 -1.55 -7.13 4.09
CA GLY A 30 -2.68 -6.53 3.39
C GLY A 30 -3.70 -5.95 4.38
N ALA A 31 -4.85 -5.51 3.86
CA ALA A 31 -5.86 -4.81 4.66
C ALA A 31 -6.42 -5.63 5.84
N GLN A 32 -6.40 -6.96 5.73
CA GLN A 32 -6.91 -7.88 6.76
C GLN A 32 -5.81 -8.42 7.69
N SER A 33 -4.55 -8.06 7.47
CA SER A 33 -3.43 -8.50 8.30
C SER A 33 -3.56 -7.93 9.71
N ARG A 34 -3.47 -8.79 10.73
CA ARG A 34 -3.53 -8.39 12.14
C ARG A 34 -2.12 -8.21 12.67
N LEU A 35 -1.54 -7.05 12.39
CA LEU A 35 -0.17 -6.73 12.77
C LEU A 35 -0.16 -5.65 13.85
N THR A 36 0.86 -5.72 14.69
CA THR A 36 1.13 -4.74 15.75
C THR A 36 2.39 -3.96 15.41
N GLU A 37 2.76 -3.00 16.25
CA GLU A 37 4.00 -2.24 16.07
C GLU A 37 5.25 -3.11 16.05
N GLU A 38 5.25 -4.27 16.69
CA GLU A 38 6.38 -5.21 16.69
C GLU A 38 6.81 -5.63 15.28
N TYR A 39 5.85 -5.69 14.35
CA TYR A 39 6.08 -5.98 12.94
C TYR A 39 7.23 -5.15 12.33
N VAL A 40 7.30 -3.85 12.66
CA VAL A 40 8.31 -2.95 12.05
C VAL A 40 9.73 -3.22 12.55
N ARG A 41 9.87 -3.98 13.65
CA ARG A 41 11.16 -4.40 14.21
C ARG A 41 11.52 -5.83 13.84
N GLN A 42 10.52 -6.64 13.48
CA GLN A 42 10.69 -8.05 13.18
C GLN A 42 11.16 -8.28 11.74
N TYR A 43 10.69 -7.47 10.78
CA TYR A 43 10.94 -7.72 9.36
C TYR A 43 11.82 -6.67 8.71
N TYR A 44 12.69 -7.11 7.80
CA TYR A 44 13.56 -6.20 7.03
C TYR A 44 12.83 -5.54 5.84
N ILE A 45 11.93 -6.27 5.17
CA ILE A 45 11.24 -5.80 3.97
C ILE A 45 9.72 -5.89 4.15
N HIS A 46 9.04 -4.75 4.03
CA HIS A 46 7.61 -4.68 3.77
C HIS A 46 7.36 -4.92 2.27
N HIS A 47 6.88 -6.11 1.90
CA HIS A 47 6.53 -6.41 0.53
C HIS A 47 5.11 -5.95 0.22
N TYR A 48 5.04 -4.86 -0.54
CA TYR A 48 3.78 -4.27 -0.96
C TYR A 48 3.26 -4.91 -2.25
N THR A 49 2.63 -6.08 -2.11
CA THR A 49 2.05 -6.81 -3.25
C THR A 49 0.65 -6.35 -3.58
N TYR A 50 -0.24 -6.35 -2.59
CA TYR A 50 -1.66 -6.12 -2.75
C TYR A 50 -2.06 -4.73 -2.27
N GLY A 51 -3.07 -4.15 -2.93
CA GLY A 51 -3.72 -2.94 -2.44
C GLY A 51 -4.32 -3.16 -1.06
N SER A 52 -4.22 -2.15 -0.21
CA SER A 52 -4.92 -2.12 1.08
C SER A 52 -6.18 -1.29 0.93
N GLU A 53 -7.33 -1.95 1.08
CA GLU A 53 -8.63 -1.46 0.64
C GLU A 53 -9.56 -1.41 1.85
N TYR A 54 -10.21 -0.27 2.09
CA TYR A 54 -11.10 -0.07 3.24
C TYR A 54 -12.35 0.70 2.85
N ARG A 55 -13.46 0.42 3.54
CA ARG A 55 -14.56 1.38 3.62
C ARG A 55 -14.18 2.57 4.51
N LEU A 56 -14.89 3.68 4.39
CA LEU A 56 -14.70 4.86 5.25
C LEU A 56 -15.06 4.60 6.73
N ASP A 57 -15.84 3.56 7.00
CA ASP A 57 -16.07 3.05 8.35
C ASP A 57 -14.88 2.27 8.93
N GLY A 58 -13.78 2.11 8.17
CA GLY A 58 -12.58 1.39 8.59
C GLY A 58 -12.64 -0.12 8.43
N SER A 59 -13.74 -0.68 7.90
CA SER A 59 -13.81 -2.10 7.61
C SER A 59 -12.90 -2.46 6.42
N PRO A 60 -12.01 -3.46 6.56
CA PRO A 60 -11.14 -3.89 5.47
C PRO A 60 -11.94 -4.63 4.41
N GLN A 61 -11.61 -4.38 3.15
CA GLN A 61 -12.16 -5.12 2.02
C GLN A 61 -11.39 -6.42 1.79
N GLY A 62 -12.05 -7.38 1.13
CA GLY A 62 -11.44 -8.65 0.74
C GLY A 62 -10.51 -8.51 -0.48
N VAL A 63 -9.84 -9.62 -0.82
CA VAL A 63 -9.02 -9.70 -2.03
C VAL A 63 -9.84 -9.33 -3.27
N ASN A 64 -9.27 -8.53 -4.17
CA ASN A 64 -9.88 -8.04 -5.41
C ASN A 64 -11.14 -7.17 -5.23
N GLN A 65 -11.40 -6.66 -4.02
CA GLN A 65 -12.46 -5.67 -3.78
C GLN A 65 -11.85 -4.29 -3.62
N ILE A 66 -12.39 -3.29 -4.31
CA ILE A 66 -11.90 -1.91 -4.23
C ILE A 66 -12.66 -1.17 -3.13
N GLY A 67 -11.91 -0.55 -2.22
CA GLY A 67 -12.44 0.25 -1.12
C GLY A 67 -12.75 1.70 -1.51
N GLU A 68 -13.36 2.41 -0.56
CA GLU A 68 -13.58 3.85 -0.64
C GLU A 68 -12.31 4.64 -0.29
N TRP A 69 -11.47 4.04 0.57
CA TRP A 69 -10.06 4.34 0.77
C TRP A 69 -9.23 3.18 0.24
N SER A 70 -8.16 3.48 -0.50
CA SER A 70 -7.36 2.48 -1.17
C SER A 70 -5.91 2.95 -1.28
N LEU A 71 -4.99 2.20 -0.68
CA LEU A 71 -3.56 2.34 -0.95
C LEU A 71 -3.16 1.20 -1.88
N ASP A 72 -3.08 1.51 -3.18
CA ASP A 72 -2.73 0.55 -4.22
C ASP A 72 -1.68 1.10 -5.20
N LYS A 73 -0.57 0.36 -5.42
CA LYS A 73 0.50 0.78 -6.34
C LYS A 73 0.01 1.01 -7.77
N ARG A 74 -1.09 0.33 -8.15
CA ARG A 74 -1.72 0.48 -9.47
C ARG A 74 -2.27 1.89 -9.70
N HIS A 75 -2.52 2.68 -8.65
CA HIS A 75 -2.89 4.09 -8.76
C HIS A 75 -1.77 4.95 -9.34
N TYR A 76 -0.53 4.48 -9.21
CA TYR A 76 0.69 5.21 -9.54
C TYR A 76 1.43 4.60 -10.74
N GLY A 77 0.76 3.71 -11.48
CA GLY A 77 1.38 3.03 -12.62
C GLY A 77 1.79 3.96 -13.76
N GLY A 78 1.22 5.16 -13.83
CA GLY A 78 1.56 6.19 -14.83
C GLY A 78 1.97 7.54 -14.24
N ALA A 79 2.06 7.67 -12.91
CA ALA A 79 2.41 8.93 -12.24
C ALA A 79 2.91 8.66 -10.82
N TYR A 80 3.67 9.58 -10.24
CA TYR A 80 4.18 9.42 -8.88
C TYR A 80 3.07 9.50 -7.81
N PRO A 81 3.24 8.88 -6.64
CA PRO A 81 2.34 9.11 -5.52
C PRO A 81 2.33 10.59 -5.11
N PRO A 82 1.16 11.21 -4.83
CA PRO A 82 1.13 12.58 -4.33
C PRO A 82 1.71 12.66 -2.92
N ARG A 83 2.19 13.85 -2.55
CA ARG A 83 2.53 14.16 -1.17
C ARG A 83 1.27 14.11 -0.30
N ASN A 84 1.45 13.90 1.00
CA ASN A 84 0.37 13.98 2.00
C ASN A 84 -0.81 13.03 1.71
N LEU A 85 -0.51 11.77 1.42
CA LEU A 85 -1.49 10.70 1.30
C LEU A 85 -2.34 10.62 2.57
N GLN A 86 -3.65 10.40 2.40
CA GLN A 86 -4.56 10.29 3.53
C GLN A 86 -4.34 8.95 4.23
N LEU A 87 -4.24 8.96 5.55
CA LEU A 87 -4.15 7.73 6.34
C LEU A 87 -5.45 6.90 6.22
N PRO A 88 -5.38 5.56 6.40
CA PRO A 88 -6.58 4.75 6.40
C PRO A 88 -7.54 5.16 7.52
N PRO A 89 -8.86 4.92 7.37
CA PRO A 89 -9.83 5.23 8.40
C PRO A 89 -9.53 4.52 9.74
N ASP A 90 -9.82 5.20 10.86
CA ASP A 90 -9.45 4.77 12.21
C ASP A 90 -10.65 4.54 13.13
N ARG A 91 -11.63 3.75 12.67
CA ARG A 91 -12.89 3.52 13.41
C ARG A 91 -12.98 2.12 14.01
N GLY A 92 -12.04 1.78 14.89
CA GLY A 92 -12.08 0.54 15.70
C GLY A 92 -11.42 -0.69 15.09
N HIS A 93 -10.78 -0.53 13.92
CA HIS A 93 -10.07 -1.59 13.19
C HIS A 93 -8.55 -1.41 13.23
N ALA A 94 -8.01 -0.90 14.35
CA ALA A 94 -6.61 -0.49 14.50
C ALA A 94 -5.60 -1.62 14.21
N ALA A 95 -5.90 -2.86 14.65
CA ALA A 95 -5.02 -4.00 14.40
C ALA A 95 -4.96 -4.40 12.91
N SER A 96 -6.05 -4.21 12.16
CA SER A 96 -6.08 -4.46 10.72
C SER A 96 -5.52 -3.30 9.90
N ASN A 97 -5.53 -2.06 10.42
CA ASN A 97 -5.07 -0.88 9.70
C ASN A 97 -3.60 -0.51 9.98
N PHE A 98 -2.91 -1.19 10.90
CA PHE A 98 -1.57 -0.81 11.32
C PHE A 98 -0.56 -0.77 10.15
N ALA A 99 -0.41 -1.86 9.40
CA ALA A 99 0.56 -1.95 8.32
C ALA A 99 0.31 -0.92 7.19
N PRO A 100 -0.91 -0.75 6.66
CA PRO A 100 -1.16 0.31 5.67
C PRO A 100 -1.03 1.71 6.24
N ARG A 101 -1.39 1.95 7.51
CA ARG A 101 -1.15 3.23 8.18
C ARG A 101 0.35 3.53 8.27
N TRP A 102 1.16 2.56 8.68
CA TRP A 102 2.61 2.69 8.74
C TRP A 102 3.20 2.96 7.36
N LEU A 103 2.83 2.19 6.34
CA LEU A 103 3.33 2.37 4.97
C LEU A 103 2.97 3.76 4.43
N THR A 104 1.74 4.21 4.65
CA THR A 104 1.30 5.56 4.24
C THR A 104 2.13 6.65 4.92
N ARG A 105 2.44 6.49 6.21
CA ARG A 105 3.32 7.43 6.94
C ARG A 105 4.74 7.43 6.38
N ALA A 106 5.30 6.25 6.12
CA ALA A 106 6.65 6.13 5.55
C ALA A 106 6.74 6.80 4.16
N TRP A 107 5.70 6.66 3.33
CA TRP A 107 5.63 7.35 2.04
C TRP A 107 5.50 8.87 2.17
N ASN A 108 4.69 9.33 3.11
CA ASN A 108 4.55 10.76 3.39
C ASN A 108 5.85 11.36 3.93
N GLU A 109 6.54 10.66 4.84
CA GLU A 109 7.86 11.07 5.35
C GLU A 109 8.90 11.15 4.22
N ALA A 110 9.01 10.08 3.42
CA ALA A 110 9.97 10.02 2.32
C ALA A 110 9.70 11.11 1.27
N SER A 111 8.45 11.25 0.83
CA SER A 111 8.08 12.29 -0.13
C SER A 111 8.36 13.67 0.44
N ALA A 112 7.97 13.97 1.68
CA ALA A 112 8.24 15.24 2.36
C ALA A 112 9.75 15.58 2.41
N ALA A 113 10.61 14.60 2.66
CA ALA A 113 12.05 14.79 2.75
C ALA A 113 12.74 15.04 1.39
N ILE A 114 12.13 14.63 0.28
CA ILE A 114 12.69 14.79 -1.06
C ILE A 114 12.22 16.13 -1.64
N ALA A 115 13.11 17.12 -1.71
CA ALA A 115 12.77 18.47 -2.20
C ALA A 115 12.21 18.45 -3.64
N SER A 116 12.80 17.62 -4.52
CA SER A 116 12.42 17.48 -5.92
C SER A 116 11.34 16.42 -6.16
N TRP A 117 10.47 16.14 -5.18
CA TRP A 117 9.38 15.18 -5.40
C TRP A 117 8.45 15.72 -6.49
N PRO A 118 8.19 14.94 -7.54
CA PRO A 118 7.47 15.41 -8.72
C PRO A 118 5.99 15.64 -8.43
N ASP A 119 5.42 16.62 -9.12
CA ASP A 119 3.98 16.82 -9.18
C ASP A 119 3.31 15.63 -9.87
N THR A 120 2.06 15.37 -9.50
CA THR A 120 1.32 14.21 -9.99
C THR A 120 -0.15 14.51 -10.18
N LYS A 121 -0.76 13.76 -11.10
CA LYS A 121 -2.22 13.72 -11.32
C LYS A 121 -2.86 12.49 -10.70
N ALA A 122 -2.10 11.66 -9.99
CA ALA A 122 -2.64 10.52 -9.27
C ALA A 122 -3.49 10.99 -8.09
N MET A 123 -4.63 10.32 -7.86
CA MET A 123 -5.61 10.68 -6.83
C MET A 123 -5.21 10.23 -5.40
N GLY A 124 -3.98 9.75 -5.21
CA GLY A 124 -3.46 9.29 -3.93
C GLY A 124 -4.18 8.05 -3.40
N THR A 125 -4.61 8.12 -2.14
CA THR A 125 -5.31 7.03 -1.42
C THR A 125 -6.81 7.00 -1.65
N ILE A 126 -7.32 7.90 -2.49
CA ILE A 126 -8.69 7.85 -2.99
C ILE A 126 -8.61 7.03 -4.27
N GLY A 127 -8.83 5.72 -4.14
CA GLY A 127 -8.58 4.80 -5.24
C GLY A 127 -9.53 4.90 -6.41
N TRP A 128 -9.42 3.90 -7.28
CA TRP A 128 -10.37 3.59 -8.35
C TRP A 128 -11.73 3.22 -7.77
N ARG A 129 -12.47 4.21 -7.27
CA ARG A 129 -13.79 3.94 -6.69
C ARG A 129 -14.73 3.40 -7.77
N ARG A 130 -15.59 2.45 -7.40
CA ARG A 130 -16.77 2.10 -8.20
C ARG A 130 -17.77 3.26 -8.29
N GLU A 131 -17.79 4.12 -7.28
CA GLU A 131 -18.70 5.26 -7.17
C GLU A 131 -17.92 6.59 -7.29
N PRO A 132 -18.45 7.59 -8.01
CA PRO A 132 -17.81 8.89 -8.13
C PRO A 132 -17.55 9.53 -6.75
N PRO A 133 -16.38 10.14 -6.51
CA PRO A 133 -16.13 10.86 -5.27
C PRO A 133 -17.08 12.06 -5.13
N THR A 134 -17.54 12.34 -3.90
CA THR A 134 -18.32 13.55 -3.61
C THR A 134 -17.43 14.79 -3.61
N ASP A 135 -18.02 15.98 -3.80
CA ASP A 135 -17.30 17.26 -3.75
C ASP A 135 -16.53 17.48 -2.45
N GLU A 136 -17.07 17.00 -1.34
CA GLU A 136 -16.41 17.06 -0.03
C GLU A 136 -15.14 16.21 0.00
N GLN A 137 -15.20 15.00 -0.57
CA GLN A 137 -14.06 14.09 -0.64
C GLN A 137 -13.01 14.60 -1.62
N LEU A 138 -13.41 15.22 -2.73
CA LEU A 138 -12.49 15.89 -3.66
C LEU A 138 -11.77 17.07 -2.99
N ARG A 139 -12.50 17.90 -2.22
CA ARG A 139 -11.88 18.99 -1.43
C ARG A 139 -10.91 18.46 -0.37
N ALA A 140 -11.24 17.38 0.32
CA ALA A 140 -10.32 16.72 1.25
C ALA A 140 -9.13 16.05 0.55
N SER A 141 -9.30 15.67 -0.72
CA SER A 141 -8.27 15.11 -1.60
C SER A 141 -7.40 16.16 -2.29
N ALA A 142 -7.73 17.45 -2.17
CA ALA A 142 -7.08 18.56 -2.88
C ALA A 142 -5.62 18.81 -2.44
N THR A 143 -4.97 17.81 -1.82
CA THR A 143 -3.52 17.64 -1.89
C THR A 143 -3.04 17.18 -3.28
N ALA A 144 -3.94 16.82 -4.20
CA ALA A 144 -3.65 16.69 -5.63
C ALA A 144 -4.17 17.93 -6.41
N GLY A 145 -3.32 18.95 -6.54
CA GLY A 145 -3.49 20.05 -7.49
C GLY A 145 -4.25 21.28 -6.97
N GLY A 146 -3.49 22.31 -6.59
CA GLY A 146 -3.97 23.69 -6.72
C GLY A 146 -4.16 24.06 -8.19
N PRO A 147 -4.96 25.09 -8.50
CA PRO A 147 -5.37 25.40 -9.86
C PRO A 147 -4.17 25.85 -10.70
N GLY A 148 -3.96 25.18 -11.83
CA GLY A 148 -3.23 25.66 -13.00
C GLY A 148 -4.17 25.69 -14.18
#